data_AF-A0A1M3HS31-F1
#
_entry.id   AF-A0A1M3HS31-F1
#
_cell.length_a   1.000
_cell.length_b   1.000
_cell.length_c   1.000
_cell.angle_alpha   90.00
_cell.angle_beta   90.00
_cell.angle_gamma   90.00
#
_symmetry.space_group_name_H-M   'P 1'
#
loop_
_entity.id
_entity.type
_entity.pdbx_description
1 polymer ?
#
loop_
_entity_poly.entity_id
_entity_poly.type
_entity_poly.pdbx_seq_one_letter_code
_entity_poly.pdbx_strand_id
1 'polypeptide(L)'
;MAASAGHAALAIARLGAPGLMGKGGFRLKSAAFDDGEELDPSFTADEDDAVAPPLEWTAPPEGAVELVLIVEDPDAAGKEPACHWIVWGLAPQKGQLLEGETPPRAGKNAQGNSEWMLPRLEEGDRHQYVFQLFALDTRLDLSPGSSRKALLEAMEGHVIAATILTAFYEGQDDEEEGDWDDVEIDAIDFDGK
;
A
#
# COMPACT_ATOMS: atom_id res chain seq x y z
N MET A 1 -0.01 -18.65 15.26
CA MET A 1 0.71 -19.12 14.06
C MET A 1 2.09 -18.47 14.07
N ALA A 2 3.15 -19.19 13.69
CA ALA A 2 4.47 -18.58 13.59
C ALA A 2 4.50 -17.62 12.39
N ALA A 3 5.09 -16.44 12.55
CA ALA A 3 5.25 -15.50 11.44
C ALA A 3 6.11 -16.15 10.33
N SER A 4 5.70 -15.99 9.07
CA SER A 4 6.50 -16.44 7.92
C SER A 4 7.82 -15.66 7.85
N ALA A 5 8.79 -16.16 7.08
CA ALA A 5 10.06 -15.46 6.89
C ALA A 5 9.87 -14.05 6.29
N GLY A 6 8.88 -13.88 5.39
CA GLY A 6 8.51 -12.58 4.84
C GLY A 6 7.95 -11.63 5.89
N HIS A 7 7.05 -12.11 6.76
CA HIS A 7 6.51 -11.33 7.86
C HIS A 7 7.60 -10.85 8.83
N ALA A 8 8.60 -11.69 9.11
CA ALA A 8 9.75 -11.31 9.95
C ALA A 8 10.67 -10.27 9.28
N ALA A 9 10.58 -10.10 7.96
CA ALA A 9 11.38 -9.16 7.18
C ALA A 9 10.67 -7.83 6.87
N LEU A 10 9.40 -7.67 7.26
CA LEU A 10 8.64 -6.43 7.17
C LEU A 10 9.32 -5.27 7.91
N ALA A 11 9.12 -4.05 7.44
CA ALA A 11 9.65 -2.85 8.08
C ALA A 11 9.18 -2.71 9.54
N ILE A 12 7.91 -3.05 9.81
CA ILE A 12 7.28 -3.01 11.12
C ILE A 12 7.89 -4.05 12.06
N ALA A 13 8.28 -5.22 11.56
CA ALA A 13 8.96 -6.23 12.35
C ALA A 13 10.39 -5.78 12.74
N ARG A 14 11.04 -4.97 11.89
CA ARG A 14 12.39 -4.44 12.13
C ARG A 14 12.39 -3.22 13.06
N LEU A 15 11.46 -2.30 12.87
CA LEU A 15 11.48 -0.97 13.52
C LEU A 15 10.38 -0.77 14.56
N GLY A 16 9.32 -1.57 14.49
CA GLY A 16 8.11 -1.44 15.27
C GLY A 16 8.16 -2.19 16.60
N ALA A 17 8.89 -1.67 17.58
CA ALA A 17 8.87 -2.25 18.92
C ALA A 17 7.43 -2.28 19.50
N PRO A 18 7.03 -3.30 20.30
CA PRO A 18 5.65 -3.43 20.79
C PRO A 18 5.11 -2.19 21.52
N GLY A 19 5.96 -1.45 22.24
CA GLY A 19 5.56 -0.22 22.94
C GLY A 19 5.30 0.99 22.03
N LEU A 20 5.58 0.89 20.73
CA LEU A 20 5.36 1.93 19.73
C LEU A 20 4.04 1.75 18.98
N MET A 21 3.48 0.53 18.98
CA MET A 21 2.25 0.20 18.26
C MET A 21 1.05 0.98 18.81
N GLY A 22 0.39 1.75 17.95
CA GLY A 22 -0.82 2.50 18.31
C GLY A 22 -0.59 3.58 19.37
N LYS A 23 0.66 3.94 19.66
CA LYS A 23 1.02 4.86 20.74
C LYS A 23 0.30 6.20 20.56
N GLY A 24 -0.29 6.71 21.64
CA GLY A 24 -1.04 7.97 21.60
C GLY A 24 -2.35 7.92 20.80
N GLY A 25 -2.84 6.73 20.46
CA GLY A 25 -4.02 6.56 19.60
C GLY A 25 -3.72 6.74 18.12
N PHE A 26 -2.45 6.63 17.72
CA PHE A 26 -2.02 6.67 16.34
C PHE A 26 -2.58 5.48 15.56
N ARG A 27 -3.36 5.72 14.51
CA ARG A 27 -4.00 4.70 13.70
C ARG A 27 -3.97 5.06 12.22
N LEU A 28 -3.91 4.02 11.39
CA LEU A 28 -4.11 4.06 9.95
C LEU A 28 -5.44 3.37 9.62
N LYS A 29 -6.16 3.90 8.62
CA LYS A 29 -7.37 3.32 8.05
C LYS A 29 -7.45 3.64 6.55
N SER A 30 -8.29 2.93 5.83
CA SER A 30 -8.67 3.24 4.45
C SER A 30 -10.17 3.52 4.40
N ALA A 31 -10.60 4.33 3.45
CA ALA A 31 -12.03 4.47 3.13
C ALA A 31 -12.53 3.39 2.17
N ALA A 32 -11.60 2.69 1.50
CA ALA A 32 -11.90 1.67 0.50
C ALA A 32 -11.93 0.24 1.07
N PHE A 33 -11.31 0.01 2.24
CA PHE A 33 -11.31 -1.31 2.87
C PHE A 33 -11.10 -1.21 4.39
N ASP A 34 -11.63 -2.19 5.11
CA ASP A 34 -11.40 -2.40 6.53
C ASP A 34 -10.16 -3.28 6.79
N ASP A 35 -9.65 -3.26 8.02
CA ASP A 35 -8.46 -4.03 8.39
C ASP A 35 -8.68 -5.55 8.28
N GLY A 36 -7.87 -6.19 7.45
CA GLY A 36 -7.91 -7.62 7.17
C GLY A 36 -8.90 -8.02 6.08
N GLU A 37 -9.58 -7.05 5.46
CA GLU A 37 -10.51 -7.29 4.36
C GLU A 37 -9.81 -7.26 2.98
N GLU A 38 -10.60 -7.56 1.94
CA GLU A 38 -10.13 -7.60 0.56
C GLU A 38 -9.80 -6.19 0.02
N LEU A 39 -8.72 -6.10 -0.75
CA LEU A 39 -8.36 -4.92 -1.50
C LEU A 39 -9.18 -4.87 -2.80
N ASP A 40 -9.89 -3.76 -3.04
CA ASP A 40 -10.67 -3.58 -4.26
C ASP A 40 -9.78 -3.68 -5.54
N PRO A 41 -10.26 -4.32 -6.63
CA PRO A 41 -9.54 -4.39 -7.90
C PRO A 41 -9.09 -3.04 -8.46
N SER A 42 -9.78 -1.94 -8.10
CA SER A 42 -9.38 -0.56 -8.46
C SER A 42 -7.97 -0.17 -7.99
N PHE A 43 -7.32 -0.98 -7.15
CA PHE A 43 -5.95 -0.77 -6.67
C PHE A 43 -4.97 -1.85 -7.14
N THR A 44 -5.41 -2.78 -8.00
CA THR A 44 -4.64 -3.92 -8.51
C THR A 44 -4.41 -3.80 -10.01
N ALA A 45 -3.64 -4.71 -10.59
CA ALA A 45 -3.29 -4.68 -12.00
C ALA A 45 -4.41 -5.23 -12.91
N ASP A 46 -5.57 -5.54 -12.33
CA ASP A 46 -6.75 -6.06 -13.00
C ASP A 46 -7.66 -4.93 -13.49
N GLU A 47 -7.40 -3.69 -13.05
CA GLU A 47 -8.04 -2.47 -13.55
C GLU A 47 -7.02 -1.55 -14.23
N ASP A 48 -7.36 -1.03 -15.41
CA ASP A 48 -6.45 -0.21 -16.25
C ASP A 48 -6.13 1.16 -15.61
N ASP A 49 -7.10 1.75 -14.92
CA ASP A 49 -6.99 3.06 -14.26
C ASP A 49 -6.58 2.92 -12.78
N ALA A 50 -6.03 1.76 -12.39
CA ALA A 50 -5.73 1.47 -11.01
C ALA A 50 -4.65 2.38 -10.41
N VAL A 51 -4.86 2.76 -9.15
CA VAL A 51 -4.00 3.71 -8.43
C VAL A 51 -3.77 3.29 -6.98
N ALA A 52 -2.97 4.07 -6.24
CA ALA A 52 -2.77 3.83 -4.82
C ALA A 52 -4.09 4.02 -4.04
N PRO A 53 -4.40 3.16 -3.06
CA PRO A 53 -5.63 3.27 -2.29
C PRO A 53 -5.64 4.52 -1.39
N PRO A 54 -6.83 5.06 -1.08
CA PRO A 54 -6.96 6.16 -0.14
C PRO A 54 -6.58 5.72 1.28
N LEU A 55 -5.79 6.52 1.97
CA LEU A 55 -5.34 6.23 3.33
C LEU A 55 -5.57 7.43 4.23
N GLU A 56 -6.07 7.19 5.43
CA GLU A 56 -6.27 8.22 6.45
C GLU A 56 -5.61 7.81 7.76
N TRP A 57 -5.04 8.78 8.47
CA TRP A 57 -4.43 8.53 9.77
C TRP A 57 -4.79 9.57 10.81
N THR A 58 -4.75 9.15 12.08
CA THR A 58 -4.88 10.06 13.22
C THR A 58 -3.57 10.80 13.48
N ALA A 59 -3.63 11.84 14.30
CA ALA A 59 -2.41 12.54 14.70
C ALA A 59 -1.45 11.58 15.45
N PRO A 60 -0.13 11.64 15.17
CA PRO A 60 0.87 10.88 15.91
C PRO A 60 1.03 11.44 17.34
N PRO A 61 1.72 10.73 18.24
CA PRO A 61 2.09 11.31 19.53
C PRO A 61 3.04 12.50 19.39
N GLU A 62 3.13 13.30 20.46
CA GLU A 62 4.03 14.45 20.53
C GLU A 62 5.49 14.05 20.27
N GLY A 63 6.23 14.95 19.61
CA GLY A 63 7.62 14.75 19.20
C GLY A 63 7.78 14.26 17.76
N ALA A 64 6.69 13.90 17.07
CA ALA A 64 6.75 13.54 15.66
C ALA A 64 7.09 14.75 14.79
N VAL A 65 8.03 14.56 13.87
CA VAL A 65 8.50 15.57 12.91
C VAL A 65 8.11 15.19 11.48
N GLU A 66 8.03 13.90 11.17
CA GLU A 66 7.69 13.38 9.84
C GLU A 66 6.98 12.03 9.96
N LEU A 67 6.06 11.75 9.03
CA LEU A 67 5.47 10.41 8.87
C LEU A 67 6.01 9.72 7.62
N VAL A 68 6.12 8.40 7.70
CA VAL A 68 6.59 7.51 6.64
C VAL A 68 5.62 6.35 6.48
N LEU A 69 5.21 6.05 5.25
CA LEU A 69 4.37 4.92 4.88
C LEU A 69 5.19 3.95 4.04
N ILE A 70 5.11 2.66 4.37
CA ILE A 70 5.68 1.56 3.58
C ILE A 70 4.58 0.51 3.41
N VAL A 71 4.33 0.09 2.17
CA VAL A 71 3.38 -0.98 1.86
C VAL A 71 4.14 -2.16 1.30
N GLU A 72 3.94 -3.34 1.90
CA GLU A 72 4.74 -4.52 1.60
C GLU A 72 3.89 -5.79 1.54
N ASP A 73 4.23 -6.66 0.60
CA ASP A 73 3.70 -8.01 0.46
C ASP A 73 4.73 -9.02 1.03
N PRO A 74 4.47 -9.65 2.18
CA PRO A 74 5.34 -10.64 2.79
C PRO A 74 5.20 -12.05 2.18
N ASP A 75 4.21 -12.29 1.33
CA ASP A 75 3.91 -13.58 0.72
C ASP A 75 4.56 -13.73 -0.67
N ALA A 76 4.94 -12.60 -1.29
CA ALA A 76 5.73 -12.55 -2.50
C ALA A 76 6.98 -13.45 -2.46
N ALA A 77 7.26 -14.09 -3.60
CA ALA A 77 8.42 -14.95 -3.75
C ALA A 77 9.73 -14.17 -3.52
N GLY A 78 10.46 -14.51 -2.46
CA GLY A 78 11.72 -13.83 -2.15
C GLY A 78 12.21 -14.05 -0.72
N LYS A 79 13.36 -13.46 -0.42
CA LYS A 79 13.90 -13.41 0.96
C LYS A 79 13.45 -12.18 1.73
N GLU A 80 13.03 -11.14 1.02
CA GLU A 80 12.49 -9.90 1.57
C GLU A 80 11.08 -9.71 1.02
N PRO A 81 10.18 -9.03 1.76
CA PRO A 81 8.85 -8.73 1.26
C PRO A 81 8.94 -7.85 0.01
N ALA A 82 8.02 -8.03 -0.93
CA ALA A 82 7.92 -7.17 -2.09
C ALA A 82 7.37 -5.80 -1.66
N CYS A 83 8.14 -4.74 -1.92
CA CYS A 83 7.73 -3.39 -1.56
C CYS A 83 6.79 -2.84 -2.64
N HIS A 84 5.54 -2.55 -2.28
CA HIS A 84 4.55 -1.95 -3.18
C HIS A 84 4.63 -0.43 -3.21
N TRP A 85 4.90 0.18 -2.05
CA TRP A 85 4.95 1.63 -1.97
C TRP A 85 5.83 2.13 -0.84
N ILE A 86 6.51 3.25 -1.08
CA ILE A 86 7.32 3.95 -0.09
C ILE A 86 7.02 5.42 -0.21
N VAL A 87 6.59 6.03 0.89
CA VAL A 87 6.26 7.45 0.97
C VAL A 87 6.85 8.05 2.25
N TRP A 88 7.48 9.22 2.15
CA TRP A 88 7.90 10.00 3.31
C TRP A 88 7.71 11.50 3.07
N GLY A 89 7.92 12.30 4.11
CA GLY A 89 7.64 13.74 4.04
C GLY A 89 6.22 14.12 4.37
N LEU A 90 5.41 13.18 4.86
CA LEU A 90 4.07 13.45 5.35
C LEU A 90 4.13 14.26 6.65
N ALA A 91 3.24 15.24 6.78
CA ALA A 91 3.21 16.12 7.94
C ALA A 91 2.83 15.33 9.22
N PRO A 92 3.44 15.64 10.38
CA PRO A 92 3.21 14.92 11.64
C PRO A 92 1.89 15.33 12.33
N GLN A 93 0.79 15.27 11.59
CA GLN A 93 -0.55 15.62 12.05
C GLN A 93 -1.58 14.65 11.46
N LYS A 94 -2.84 14.76 11.90
CA LYS A 94 -3.96 14.07 11.25
C LYS A 94 -3.95 14.44 9.76
N GLY A 95 -4.02 13.43 8.90
CA GLY A 95 -3.93 13.63 7.46
C GLY A 95 -4.50 12.46 6.69
N GLN A 96 -4.41 12.58 5.38
CA GLN A 96 -4.83 11.56 4.43
C GLN A 96 -4.00 11.66 3.16
N LEU A 97 -3.97 10.56 2.41
CA LEU A 97 -3.67 10.51 0.99
C LEU A 97 -4.97 10.12 0.30
N LEU A 98 -5.42 10.94 -0.63
CA LEU A 98 -6.54 10.61 -1.51
C LEU A 98 -6.12 9.49 -2.47
N GLU A 99 -7.12 8.82 -3.01
CA GLU A 99 -6.93 7.83 -4.07
C GLU A 99 -6.10 8.40 -5.23
N GLY A 100 -5.03 7.71 -5.59
CA GLY A 100 -4.09 8.14 -6.63
C GLY A 100 -3.33 9.44 -6.37
N GLU A 101 -3.40 9.99 -5.15
CA GLU A 101 -2.70 11.24 -4.83
C GLU A 101 -1.17 11.05 -4.93
N THR A 102 -0.52 11.99 -5.61
CA THR A 102 0.95 12.02 -5.66
C THR A 102 1.52 12.39 -4.28
N PRO A 103 2.32 11.52 -3.65
CA PRO A 103 2.86 11.79 -2.32
C PRO A 103 3.99 12.84 -2.36
N PRO A 104 4.34 13.46 -1.22
CA PRO A 104 5.39 14.48 -1.17
C PRO A 104 6.76 13.98 -1.66
N ARG A 105 7.15 12.76 -1.25
CA ARG A 105 8.34 12.06 -1.71
C ARG A 105 8.04 10.56 -1.75
N ALA A 106 8.47 9.91 -2.83
CA ALA A 106 8.33 8.47 -3.02
C ALA A 106 9.69 7.80 -3.22
N GLY A 107 9.79 6.54 -2.76
CA GLY A 107 10.97 5.69 -2.86
C GLY A 107 10.86 4.70 -4.00
N LYS A 108 11.83 3.81 -4.15
CA LYS A 108 11.73 2.73 -5.13
C LYS A 108 10.93 1.55 -4.59
N ASN A 109 9.87 1.17 -5.29
CA ASN A 109 9.17 -0.09 -5.08
C ASN A 109 9.98 -1.28 -5.64
N ALA A 110 9.46 -2.50 -5.56
CA ALA A 110 10.17 -3.70 -6.00
C ALA A 110 10.42 -3.75 -7.52
N GLN A 111 9.66 -3.01 -8.33
CA GLN A 111 9.90 -2.82 -9.77
C GLN A 111 10.94 -1.72 -10.07
N GLY A 112 11.38 -0.98 -9.05
CA GLY A 112 12.45 0.01 -9.17
C GLY A 112 12.01 1.40 -9.63
N ASN A 113 10.71 1.63 -9.84
CA ASN A 113 10.10 2.95 -10.04
C ASN A 113 9.56 3.49 -8.70
N SER A 114 9.00 4.72 -8.71
CA SER A 114 8.52 5.41 -7.50
C SER A 114 7.01 5.60 -7.44
N GLU A 115 6.28 4.65 -7.99
CA GLU A 115 4.82 4.64 -8.05
C GLU A 115 4.27 3.53 -7.14
N TRP A 116 2.94 3.51 -7.00
CA TRP A 116 2.24 2.35 -6.44
C TRP A 116 2.48 1.15 -7.35
N MET A 117 3.11 0.10 -6.81
CA MET A 117 3.25 -1.15 -7.53
C MET A 117 1.92 -1.89 -7.47
N LEU A 118 1.24 -2.03 -8.60
CA LEU A 118 -0.03 -2.73 -8.65
C LEU A 118 0.15 -4.21 -8.26
N PRO A 119 -0.58 -4.71 -7.25
CA PRO A 119 -0.80 -6.15 -7.04
C PRO A 119 -1.16 -6.86 -8.34
N ARG A 120 -0.45 -7.94 -8.65
CA ARG A 120 -0.75 -8.83 -9.77
C ARG A 120 -0.45 -10.25 -9.31
N LEU A 121 -1.50 -11.05 -9.18
CA LEU A 121 -1.42 -12.44 -8.71
C LEU A 121 -2.00 -13.35 -9.77
N GLU A 122 -1.51 -14.58 -9.84
CA GLU A 122 -2.12 -15.63 -10.67
C GLU A 122 -3.44 -16.09 -10.02
N GLU A 123 -4.34 -16.66 -10.81
CA GLU A 123 -5.62 -17.18 -10.32
C GLU A 123 -5.43 -18.16 -9.14
N GLY A 124 -6.17 -17.91 -8.05
CA GLY A 124 -6.16 -18.75 -6.85
C GLY A 124 -4.96 -18.53 -5.91
N ASP A 125 -3.99 -17.68 -6.28
CA ASP A 125 -2.99 -17.18 -5.34
C ASP A 125 -3.59 -16.05 -4.48
N ARG A 126 -3.29 -16.06 -3.18
CA ARG A 126 -3.75 -15.04 -2.23
C ARG A 126 -2.60 -14.50 -1.41
N HIS A 127 -2.38 -13.20 -1.48
CA HIS A 127 -1.32 -12.51 -0.75
C HIS A 127 -1.89 -11.47 0.22
N GLN A 128 -1.14 -11.15 1.26
CA GLN A 128 -1.42 -10.04 2.17
C GLN A 128 -0.63 -8.80 1.79
N TYR A 129 -1.21 -7.62 2.00
CA TYR A 129 -0.56 -6.33 1.86
C TYR A 129 -0.57 -5.62 3.21
N VAL A 130 0.62 -5.31 3.72
CA VAL A 130 0.79 -4.69 5.03
C VAL A 130 1.17 -3.23 4.83
N PHE A 131 0.21 -2.35 5.09
CA PHE A 131 0.37 -0.90 5.10
C PHE A 131 0.92 -0.48 6.46
N GLN A 132 2.13 0.08 6.49
CA GLN A 132 2.89 0.33 7.71
C GLN A 132 3.19 1.82 7.80
N LEU A 133 2.57 2.50 8.76
CA LEU A 133 2.76 3.93 8.98
C LEU A 133 3.60 4.17 10.24
N PHE A 134 4.66 4.95 10.10
CA PHE A 134 5.62 5.27 11.14
C PHE A 134 5.63 6.78 11.40
N ALA A 135 5.73 7.15 12.67
CA ALA A 135 6.02 8.51 13.10
C ALA A 135 7.48 8.60 13.55
N LEU A 136 8.22 9.55 13.00
CA LEU A 136 9.64 9.77 13.29
C LEU A 136 9.86 11.04 14.10
N ASP A 137 10.86 11.04 14.97
CA ASP A 137 11.32 12.23 15.70
C ASP A 137 12.30 13.11 14.90
N THR A 138 12.61 12.70 13.66
CA THR A 138 13.51 13.41 12.75
C THR A 138 12.92 13.48 11.35
N ARG A 139 13.46 14.39 10.54
CA ARG A 139 13.16 14.48 9.11
C ARG A 139 14.16 13.63 8.34
N LEU A 140 13.71 12.82 7.38
CA LEU A 140 14.60 12.04 6.55
C LEU A 140 15.28 12.91 5.49
N ASP A 141 16.62 12.90 5.50
CA ASP A 141 17.47 13.49 4.47
C ASP A 141 17.74 12.48 3.34
N LEU A 142 16.67 12.12 2.64
CA LEU A 142 16.70 11.17 1.52
C LEU A 142 16.11 11.81 0.27
N SER A 143 16.82 11.67 -0.84
CA SER A 143 16.33 12.04 -2.17
C SER A 143 15.16 11.14 -2.59
N PRO A 144 14.16 11.66 -3.32
CA PRO A 144 13.17 10.82 -4.00
C PRO A 144 13.84 9.72 -4.83
N GLY A 145 13.22 8.54 -4.89
CA GLY A 145 13.79 7.35 -5.53
C GLY A 145 14.85 6.62 -4.71
N SER A 146 15.01 6.96 -3.42
CA SER A 146 15.79 6.16 -2.47
C SER A 146 15.24 4.75 -2.32
N SER A 147 16.11 3.78 -2.04
CA SER A 147 15.72 2.38 -1.88
C SER A 147 15.06 2.12 -0.53
N ARG A 148 14.27 1.05 -0.44
CA ARG A 148 13.76 0.50 0.82
C ARG A 148 14.86 0.37 1.88
N LYS A 149 16.01 -0.19 1.51
CA LYS A 149 17.15 -0.36 2.43
C LYS A 149 17.62 0.98 3.01
N ALA A 150 17.86 1.98 2.17
CA ALA A 150 18.31 3.29 2.62
C ALA A 150 17.27 3.99 3.51
N LEU A 151 15.98 3.81 3.20
CA LEU A 151 14.89 4.31 4.04
C LEU A 151 14.91 3.66 5.43
N LEU A 152 15.00 2.34 5.52
CA LEU A 152 15.02 1.63 6.80
C LEU A 152 16.25 2.01 7.64
N GLU A 153 17.42 2.14 7.01
CA GLU A 153 18.65 2.61 7.68
C GLU A 153 18.49 4.04 8.23
N ALA A 154 17.82 4.94 7.48
CA ALA A 154 17.58 6.31 7.92
C ALA A 154 16.50 6.43 9.02
N MET A 155 15.59 5.45 9.13
CA MET A 155 14.55 5.40 10.16
C MET A 155 15.03 4.76 11.46
N GLU A 156 16.13 4.01 11.43
CA GLU A 156 16.61 3.25 12.59
C GLU A 156 16.91 4.17 13.78
N GLY A 157 16.32 3.84 14.95
CA GLY A 157 16.45 4.63 16.16
C GLY A 157 15.56 5.88 16.25
N HIS A 158 14.83 6.22 15.19
CA HIS A 158 14.02 7.44 15.11
C HIS A 158 12.50 7.22 15.17
N VAL A 159 12.04 5.95 15.14
CA VAL A 159 10.62 5.62 15.21
C VAL A 159 10.10 5.82 16.64
N ILE A 160 9.10 6.70 16.80
CA ILE A 160 8.48 6.99 18.10
C ILE A 160 7.05 6.46 18.22
N ALA A 161 6.40 6.13 17.10
CA ALA A 161 5.13 5.40 17.03
C ALA A 161 5.00 4.69 15.69
N ALA A 162 4.21 3.62 15.66
CA ALA A 162 3.87 2.93 14.43
C ALA A 162 2.44 2.37 14.49
N THR A 163 1.86 2.11 13.33
CA THR A 163 0.55 1.46 13.19
C THR A 163 0.53 0.71 11.87
N ILE A 164 -0.32 -0.31 11.78
CA ILE A 164 -0.50 -1.11 10.57
C ILE A 164 -1.98 -1.12 10.18
N LEU A 165 -2.19 -1.30 8.89
CA LEU A 165 -3.47 -1.68 8.29
C LEU A 165 -3.14 -2.83 7.32
N THR A 166 -3.97 -3.87 7.31
CA THR A 166 -3.78 -5.03 6.45
C THR A 166 -4.92 -5.16 5.46
N ALA A 167 -4.60 -5.63 4.26
CA ALA A 167 -5.58 -6.09 3.29
C ALA A 167 -5.08 -7.40 2.68
N PHE A 168 -5.95 -8.14 2.01
CA PHE A 168 -5.53 -9.24 1.14
C PHE A 168 -6.07 -9.04 -0.27
N TYR A 169 -5.43 -9.68 -1.25
CA TYR A 169 -5.98 -9.83 -2.59
C TYR A 169 -5.84 -11.28 -3.03
N GLU A 170 -6.83 -11.76 -3.78
CA GLU A 170 -6.82 -13.07 -4.41
C GLU A 170 -6.87 -12.86 -5.92
N GLY A 171 -5.95 -13.48 -6.66
CA GLY A 171 -5.91 -13.35 -8.11
C GLY A 171 -7.22 -13.85 -8.72
N GLN A 172 -7.83 -13.03 -9.57
CA GLN A 172 -9.09 -13.35 -10.26
C GLN A 172 -8.80 -13.93 -11.64
N ASP A 173 -9.78 -14.64 -12.20
CA ASP A 173 -9.72 -15.12 -13.58
C ASP A 173 -10.19 -14.01 -14.52
N ASP A 174 -9.41 -13.69 -15.56
CA ASP A 174 -9.72 -12.67 -16.57
C ASP A 174 -10.85 -13.14 -17.54
N GLU A 175 -11.52 -14.26 -17.25
CA GLU A 175 -12.62 -14.81 -18.04
C GLU A 175 -13.96 -14.07 -17.83
N GLU A 176 -14.03 -12.75 -18.02
CA GLU A 176 -15.30 -12.09 -18.34
C GLU A 176 -15.16 -10.74 -19.06
N GLU A 177 -14.24 -10.61 -20.04
CA GLU A 177 -14.56 -9.78 -21.20
C GLU A 177 -15.65 -10.50 -22.01
N GLY A 178 -16.90 -10.24 -21.61
CA GLY A 178 -18.08 -10.77 -22.28
C GLY A 178 -17.95 -10.67 -23.79
N ASP A 179 -18.19 -11.79 -24.46
CA ASP A 179 -18.28 -11.94 -25.90
C ASP A 179 -19.28 -10.93 -26.48
N TRP A 180 -18.79 -9.72 -26.82
CA TRP A 180 -19.58 -8.69 -27.48
C TRP A 180 -19.77 -9.01 -28.98
N ASP A 181 -19.30 -10.16 -29.48
CA ASP A 181 -19.50 -10.57 -30.86
C ASP A 181 -20.94 -11.06 -31.16
N ASP A 182 -21.82 -11.18 -30.14
CA ASP A 182 -23.20 -11.66 -30.29
C ASP A 182 -24.28 -10.55 -30.22
N VAL A 183 -23.95 -9.28 -30.51
CA VAL A 183 -24.98 -8.31 -30.91
C VAL A 183 -25.25 -8.44 -32.40
N GLU A 184 -26.24 -9.28 -32.78
CA GLU A 184 -26.86 -9.22 -34.09
C GLU A 184 -27.48 -7.82 -34.32
N ILE A 185 -26.73 -6.90 -34.92
CA ILE A 185 -27.23 -5.62 -35.45
C ILE A 185 -27.98 -5.89 -36.75
N ASP A 186 -29.11 -6.61 -36.68
CA ASP A 186 -30.00 -6.84 -37.83
C ASP A 186 -31.48 -6.57 -37.51
N ALA A 187 -31.76 -5.75 -36.48
CA ALA A 187 -33.13 -5.34 -36.14
C ALA A 187 -33.31 -3.83 -35.87
N ILE A 188 -32.43 -2.97 -36.39
CA ILE A 188 -32.72 -1.52 -36.42
C ILE A 188 -33.55 -1.23 -37.66
N ASP A 189 -34.86 -1.40 -37.54
CA ASP A 189 -35.84 -0.91 -38.51
C ASP A 189 -35.90 0.61 -38.38
N PHE A 190 -35.08 1.31 -39.18
CA PHE A 190 -35.16 2.76 -39.32
C PHE A 190 -36.34 3.07 -40.24
N ASP A 191 -37.56 3.00 -39.71
CA ASP A 191 -38.77 3.40 -40.42
C ASP A 191 -38.75 4.93 -40.58
N GLY A 192 -38.10 5.36 -41.66
CA GLY A 192 -38.01 6.73 -42.08
C GLY A 192 -39.35 7.19 -42.64
N LYS A 193 -40.21 7.74 -41.78
CA LYS A 193 -41.25 8.71 -42.15
C LYS A 193 -41.70 9.59 -41.00
#